data_AF-A0A2V9YL17-F1
#
_entry.id   AF-A0A2V9YL17-F1
#
_cell.length_a   1.000
_cell.length_b   1.000
_cell.length_c   1.000
_cell.angle_alpha   90.00
_cell.angle_beta   90.00
_cell.angle_gamma   90.00
#
_symmetry.space_group_name_H-M   'P 1'
#
loop_
_entity.id
_entity.type
_entity.pdbx_description
1 polymer ?
#
loop_
_entity_poly.entity_id
_entity_poly.type
_entity_poly.pdbx_seq_one_letter_code
_entity_poly.pdbx_strand_id
1 'polypeptide(L)'
;MLVNNAKRPLLLLAGEIVTGGKQDRVIGKDRLVPAESDPIDLSVFCVEPGRWVGTSSKFGAGYAGGVVPMAAPGVRSKAMADKDQTKVWAEVRKAQNEVVAGMAPAAPTAAVEVQSTSSYARVMDNQAVRKQVDSIAVPIENSYRGLMKQLRDQNALGVVVAVNGEIIWADMFASTDLLQKYWPKLVRSYASEAMVTRAKSKDVEERLAQAFLDNMEGKREVVESEPGLYRHTEITGEDFKAFELTSLLPKTGFDLHVAKMAE
;
A
#
# COMPACT_ATOMS: atom_id res chain seq x y z
N MET A 1 10.91 -2.35 16.07
CA MET A 1 10.08 -1.64 17.05
C MET A 1 9.86 -0.20 16.59
N LEU A 2 8.66 0.31 16.80
CA LEU A 2 8.26 1.68 16.53
C LEU A 2 7.87 2.36 17.85
N VAL A 3 8.22 3.64 17.98
CA VAL A 3 7.83 4.49 19.10
C VAL A 3 7.07 5.69 18.53
N ASN A 4 5.85 5.94 19.00
CA ASN A 4 5.13 7.16 18.69
C ASN A 4 5.39 8.22 19.74
N ASN A 5 6.27 9.19 19.45
CA ASN A 5 6.56 10.30 20.36
C ASN A 5 5.54 11.44 20.29
N ALA A 6 4.50 11.34 19.44
CA ALA A 6 3.51 12.39 19.30
C ALA A 6 2.40 12.25 20.36
N LYS A 7 1.76 13.39 20.68
CA LYS A 7 0.60 13.48 21.58
C LYS A 7 -0.71 12.96 20.98
N ARG A 8 -0.66 12.37 19.78
CA ARG A 8 -1.82 11.86 19.05
C ARG A 8 -1.52 10.46 18.53
N PRO A 9 -2.54 9.58 18.44
CA PRO A 9 -2.36 8.28 17.80
C PRO A 9 -1.88 8.41 16.36
N LEU A 10 -1.07 7.46 15.91
CA LEU A 10 -0.66 7.34 14.51
C LEU A 10 -1.41 6.18 13.86
N LEU A 11 -1.96 6.42 12.68
CA LEU A 11 -2.47 5.36 11.82
C LEU A 11 -1.33 4.90 10.90
N LEU A 12 -1.05 3.60 10.91
CA LEU A 12 -0.16 2.94 9.97
C LEU A 12 -1.00 2.05 9.07
N LEU A 13 -0.72 2.09 7.78
CA LEU A 13 -1.36 1.20 6.83
C LEU A 13 -0.40 0.09 6.40
N ALA A 14 -0.95 -1.09 6.20
CA ALA A 14 -0.25 -2.17 5.57
C ALA A 14 0.11 -1.79 4.12
N GLY A 15 1.31 -2.18 3.72
CA GLY A 15 1.92 -1.76 2.47
C GLY A 15 2.85 -0.57 2.60
N GLU A 16 2.81 0.22 3.69
CA GLU A 16 3.80 1.29 3.87
C GLU A 16 5.21 0.71 4.01
N ILE A 17 6.19 1.33 3.34
CA ILE A 17 7.58 0.90 3.36
C ILE A 17 8.38 1.79 4.31
N VAL A 18 9.15 1.12 5.16
CA VAL A 18 10.14 1.71 6.05
C VAL A 18 11.51 1.38 5.50
N THR A 19 12.30 2.40 5.16
CA THR A 19 13.63 2.21 4.56
C THR A 19 14.74 2.38 5.61
N GLY A 20 15.91 1.81 5.35
CA GLY A 20 17.08 1.91 6.24
C GLY A 20 17.26 0.71 7.16
N GLY A 21 18.07 0.87 8.22
CA GLY A 21 18.50 -0.27 9.03
C GLY A 21 19.22 -1.33 8.18
N LYS A 22 19.11 -2.61 8.58
CA LYS A 22 19.73 -3.74 7.87
C LYS A 22 19.03 -4.10 6.55
N GLN A 23 17.70 -3.90 6.48
CA GLN A 23 16.85 -4.23 5.34
C GLN A 23 15.66 -3.28 5.32
N ASP A 24 15.22 -2.91 4.11
CA ASP A 24 13.95 -2.21 3.93
C ASP A 24 12.78 -3.16 4.21
N ARG A 25 11.70 -2.63 4.77
CA ARG A 25 10.57 -3.41 5.29
C ARG A 25 9.23 -2.86 4.83
N VAL A 26 8.27 -3.73 4.55
CA VAL A 26 6.86 -3.39 4.33
C VAL A 26 6.04 -3.74 5.56
N ILE A 27 5.13 -2.85 5.97
CA ILE A 27 4.18 -3.10 7.06
C ILE A 27 3.13 -4.12 6.58
N GLY A 28 2.91 -5.17 7.36
CA GLY A 28 2.00 -6.27 7.00
C GLY A 28 0.57 -6.12 7.50
N LYS A 29 0.30 -5.22 8.45
CA LYS A 29 -1.04 -5.01 9.02
C LYS A 29 -1.29 -3.53 9.30
N ASP A 30 -2.53 -3.10 9.09
CA ASP A 30 -2.98 -1.80 9.55
C ASP A 30 -2.90 -1.76 11.07
N ARG A 31 -2.48 -0.62 11.63
CA ARG A 31 -2.34 -0.47 13.08
C ARG A 31 -2.61 0.95 13.53
N LEU A 32 -3.33 1.07 14.64
CA LEU A 32 -3.38 2.31 15.41
C LEU A 32 -2.30 2.23 16.49
N VAL A 33 -1.35 3.17 16.46
CA VAL A 33 -0.28 3.28 17.46
C VAL A 33 -0.68 4.37 18.45
N PRO A 34 -0.75 4.09 19.76
CA PRO A 34 -1.20 5.07 20.74
C PRO A 34 -0.25 6.27 20.81
N ALA A 35 -0.74 7.40 21.30
CA ALA A 35 0.10 8.56 21.60
C ALA A 35 1.16 8.19 22.64
N GLU A 36 2.37 8.77 22.53
CA GLU A 36 3.45 8.60 23.51
C GLU A 36 3.70 7.13 23.88
N SER A 37 3.76 6.27 22.86
CA SER A 37 3.79 4.82 23.03
C SER A 37 5.15 4.32 23.52
N ASP A 38 5.14 3.22 24.27
CA ASP A 38 6.32 2.36 24.39
C ASP A 38 6.72 1.75 23.03
N PRO A 39 7.93 1.17 22.91
CA PRO A 39 8.33 0.45 21.71
C PRO A 39 7.37 -0.70 21.38
N ILE A 40 6.70 -0.60 20.24
CA ILE A 40 5.76 -1.62 19.74
C ILE A 40 6.42 -2.41 18.62
N ASP A 41 6.22 -3.73 18.62
CA ASP A 41 6.63 -4.55 17.49
C ASP A 41 5.66 -4.41 16.33
N LEU A 42 6.22 -4.29 15.13
CA LEU A 42 5.43 -4.16 13.91
C LEU A 42 5.54 -5.48 13.14
N SER A 43 4.40 -6.03 12.72
CA SER A 43 4.38 -7.10 11.74
C SER A 43 4.90 -6.55 10.42
N VAL A 44 6.13 -6.92 10.06
CA VAL A 44 6.84 -6.40 8.89
C VAL A 44 7.51 -7.52 8.12
N PHE A 45 7.62 -7.33 6.81
CA PHE A 45 8.31 -8.24 5.91
C PHE A 45 9.44 -7.51 5.20
N CYS A 46 10.56 -8.18 5.01
CA CYS A 46 11.69 -7.59 4.32
C CYS A 46 11.40 -7.51 2.81
N VAL A 47 11.63 -6.35 2.20
CA VAL A 47 11.47 -6.12 0.74
C VAL A 47 12.81 -5.94 0.04
N GLU A 48 13.87 -6.47 0.66
CA GLU A 48 15.23 -6.46 0.16
C GLU A 48 15.95 -7.78 0.51
N PRO A 49 15.72 -8.86 -0.25
CA PRO A 49 16.38 -10.13 0.01
C PRO A 49 17.90 -10.00 -0.11
N GLY A 50 18.63 -10.62 0.82
CA GLY A 50 20.09 -10.78 0.75
C GLY A 50 20.92 -9.63 1.34
N ARG A 51 20.38 -8.42 1.53
CA ARG A 51 21.12 -7.38 2.28
C ARG A 51 21.05 -7.67 3.79
N TRP A 52 22.17 -7.78 4.49
CA TRP A 52 22.20 -7.79 5.96
C TRP A 52 23.16 -6.77 6.55
N VAL A 53 23.73 -5.92 5.68
CA VAL A 53 24.61 -4.81 6.05
C VAL A 53 23.77 -3.54 6.08
N GLY A 54 23.79 -2.85 7.22
CA GLY A 54 23.04 -1.62 7.41
C GLY A 54 23.56 -0.50 6.53
N THR A 55 22.67 0.17 5.81
CA THR A 55 22.99 1.40 5.05
C THR A 55 22.90 2.64 5.94
N SER A 56 22.15 2.54 7.04
CA SER A 56 21.99 3.57 8.06
C SER A 56 21.62 2.94 9.41
N SER A 57 21.99 3.59 10.51
CA SER A 57 21.50 3.24 11.87
C SER A 57 20.11 3.80 12.16
N LYS A 58 19.56 4.62 11.27
CA LYS A 58 18.24 5.26 11.36
C LYS A 58 17.35 4.77 10.24
N PHE A 59 16.10 4.45 10.55
CA PHE A 59 15.08 4.22 9.53
C PHE A 59 14.59 5.55 8.97
N GLY A 60 14.43 5.62 7.65
CA GLY A 60 13.80 6.71 6.93
C GLY A 60 12.39 6.35 6.50
N ALA A 61 11.57 7.37 6.30
CA ALA A 61 10.25 7.24 5.70
C ALA A 61 10.22 8.22 4.52
N GLY A 62 10.54 7.73 3.32
CA GLY A 62 10.52 8.58 2.12
C GLY A 62 11.35 8.10 0.94
N TYR A 63 10.79 8.27 -0.27
CA TYR A 63 11.59 8.54 -1.47
C TYR A 63 12.08 10.00 -1.45
N ALA A 64 12.99 10.38 -2.36
CA ALA A 64 13.31 11.79 -2.55
C ALA A 64 12.02 12.59 -2.86
N GLY A 65 11.59 13.41 -1.87
CA GLY A 65 10.30 14.09 -1.84
C GLY A 65 9.53 14.01 -0.50
N GLY A 66 9.98 13.20 0.46
CA GLY A 66 9.43 13.19 1.83
C GLY A 66 8.10 12.45 2.02
N VAL A 67 7.62 11.73 1.00
CA VAL A 67 6.42 10.89 1.06
C VAL A 67 6.82 9.46 1.38
N VAL A 68 6.30 8.91 2.49
CA VAL A 68 6.46 7.50 2.86
C VAL A 68 5.97 6.62 1.72
N PRO A 69 6.82 5.73 1.16
CA PRO A 69 6.39 4.86 0.08
C PRO A 69 5.29 3.92 0.52
N MET A 70 4.46 3.50 -0.42
CA MET A 70 3.61 2.34 -0.28
C MET A 70 3.94 1.34 -1.40
N ALA A 71 4.09 0.08 -1.04
CA ALA A 71 4.37 -1.01 -1.98
C ALA A 71 3.22 -1.18 -2.97
N ALA A 72 3.49 -1.72 -4.16
CA ALA A 72 2.45 -2.06 -5.13
C ALA A 72 1.48 -3.14 -4.57
N PRO A 73 0.18 -3.12 -4.94
CA PRO A 73 -0.83 -4.13 -4.61
C PRO A 73 -0.33 -5.57 -4.59
N GLY A 74 0.44 -6.02 -5.59
CA GLY A 74 1.04 -7.36 -5.59
C GLY A 74 1.84 -7.63 -4.32
N VAL A 75 2.80 -6.76 -3.99
CA VAL A 75 3.64 -6.90 -2.78
C VAL A 75 2.82 -6.69 -1.50
N ARG A 76 1.87 -5.75 -1.50
CA ARG A 76 0.94 -5.52 -0.37
C ARG A 76 0.16 -6.79 -0.04
N SER A 77 -0.41 -7.45 -1.04
CA SER A 77 -1.19 -8.68 -0.88
C SER A 77 -0.36 -9.79 -0.21
N LYS A 78 0.90 -9.97 -0.61
CA LYS A 78 1.78 -10.99 -0.03
C LYS A 78 2.15 -10.70 1.41
N ALA A 79 2.32 -9.43 1.77
CA ALA A 79 2.58 -9.02 3.14
C ALA A 79 1.33 -9.13 4.03
N MET A 80 0.17 -8.74 3.51
CA MET A 80 -1.09 -8.64 4.27
C MET A 80 -1.83 -9.96 4.40
N ALA A 81 -2.08 -10.63 3.27
CA ALA A 81 -2.91 -11.83 3.22
C ALA A 81 -2.09 -13.09 3.47
N ASP A 82 -1.00 -13.26 2.71
CA ASP A 82 -0.19 -14.48 2.78
C ASP A 82 0.72 -14.51 4.02
N LYS A 83 1.14 -13.34 4.51
CA LYS A 83 2.03 -13.17 5.67
C LYS A 83 3.29 -14.04 5.59
N ASP A 84 3.82 -14.17 4.37
CA ASP A 84 4.91 -15.08 4.05
C ASP A 84 6.09 -14.32 3.44
N GLN A 85 7.23 -14.38 4.10
CA GLN A 85 8.45 -13.68 3.69
C GLN A 85 8.96 -14.13 2.31
N THR A 86 8.82 -15.42 1.99
CA THR A 86 9.28 -15.98 0.71
C THR A 86 8.39 -15.51 -0.42
N LYS A 87 7.07 -15.49 -0.22
CA LYS A 87 6.11 -14.95 -1.20
C LYS A 87 6.29 -13.45 -1.42
N VAL A 88 6.54 -12.68 -0.35
CA VAL A 88 6.88 -11.24 -0.47
C VAL A 88 8.13 -11.05 -1.34
N TRP A 89 9.18 -11.83 -1.10
CA TRP A 89 10.39 -11.76 -1.94
C TRP A 89 10.17 -12.20 -3.38
N ALA A 90 9.35 -13.24 -3.61
CA ALA A 90 9.00 -13.69 -4.95
C ALA A 90 8.28 -12.57 -5.72
N GLU A 91 7.33 -11.89 -5.09
CA GLU A 91 6.57 -10.81 -5.72
C GLU A 91 7.44 -9.56 -5.96
N VAL A 92 8.32 -9.20 -5.02
CA VAL A 92 9.31 -8.12 -5.24
C VAL A 92 10.18 -8.40 -6.46
N ARG A 93 10.68 -9.63 -6.62
CA ARG A 93 11.47 -10.03 -7.79
C ARG A 93 10.65 -10.03 -9.07
N LYS A 94 9.39 -10.49 -9.01
CA LYS A 94 8.48 -10.46 -10.15
C LYS A 94 8.25 -9.04 -10.64
N ALA A 95 7.86 -8.12 -9.75
CA ALA A 95 7.67 -6.72 -10.07
C ALA A 95 8.95 -6.08 -10.65
N GLN A 96 10.11 -6.37 -10.06
CA GLN A 96 11.40 -5.90 -10.59
C GLN A 96 11.66 -6.40 -12.01
N ASN A 97 11.41 -7.68 -12.30
CA ASN A 97 11.61 -8.25 -13.64
C ASN A 97 10.66 -7.63 -14.67
N GLU A 98 9.42 -7.35 -14.29
CA GLU A 98 8.42 -6.70 -15.15
C GLU A 98 8.83 -5.25 -15.46
N VAL A 99 9.29 -4.50 -14.44
CA VAL A 99 9.89 -3.17 -14.59
C VAL A 99 11.06 -3.20 -15.58
N VAL A 100 12.02 -4.13 -15.38
CA VAL A 100 13.19 -4.29 -16.27
C VAL A 100 12.75 -4.60 -17.70
N ALA A 101 11.82 -5.53 -17.88
CA ALA A 101 11.31 -5.91 -19.19
C ALA A 101 10.60 -4.76 -19.92
N GLY A 102 9.84 -3.95 -19.19
CA GLY A 102 9.13 -2.79 -19.74
C GLY A 102 10.06 -1.63 -20.12
N MET A 103 11.15 -1.41 -19.37
CA MET A 103 12.05 -0.27 -19.62
C MET A 103 13.26 -0.61 -20.50
N ALA A 104 13.71 -1.87 -20.56
CA ALA A 104 14.95 -2.25 -21.25
C ALA A 104 15.05 -1.73 -22.70
N PRO A 105 13.96 -1.70 -23.52
CA PRO A 105 14.03 -1.15 -24.87
C PRO A 105 14.32 0.36 -24.93
N ALA A 106 13.86 1.12 -23.93
CA ALA A 106 13.95 2.58 -23.93
C ALA A 106 15.07 3.12 -23.01
N ALA A 107 15.50 2.36 -22.01
CA ALA A 107 16.47 2.76 -20.99
C ALA A 107 17.34 1.57 -20.53
N PRO A 108 18.20 1.01 -21.41
CA PRO A 108 18.97 -0.21 -21.11
C PRO A 108 19.94 -0.03 -19.94
N THR A 109 20.52 1.14 -19.75
CA THR A 109 21.41 1.43 -18.61
C THR A 109 20.66 1.42 -17.28
N ALA A 110 19.47 2.02 -17.23
CA ALA A 110 18.62 1.99 -16.05
C ALA A 110 18.11 0.57 -15.75
N ALA A 111 17.83 -0.22 -16.79
CA ALA A 111 17.44 -1.63 -16.63
C ALA A 111 18.53 -2.45 -15.93
N VAL A 112 19.81 -2.25 -16.30
CA VAL A 112 20.96 -2.90 -15.64
C VAL A 112 21.10 -2.45 -14.18
N GLU A 113 20.93 -1.15 -13.91
CA GLU A 113 20.98 -0.63 -12.55
C GLU A 113 19.88 -1.23 -11.67
N VAL A 114 18.65 -1.25 -12.16
CA VAL A 114 17.50 -1.88 -11.49
C VAL A 114 17.77 -3.36 -11.24
N GLN A 115 18.30 -4.11 -12.21
CA GLN A 115 18.61 -5.53 -12.06
C GLN A 115 19.72 -5.82 -11.03
N SER A 116 20.58 -4.85 -10.76
CA SER A 116 21.71 -4.99 -9.83
C SER A 116 21.35 -4.89 -8.35
N THR A 117 20.13 -4.45 -8.02
CA THR A 117 19.65 -4.32 -6.64
C THR A 117 18.59 -5.36 -6.31
N SER A 118 18.43 -5.69 -5.03
CA SER A 118 17.28 -6.47 -4.54
C SER A 118 16.30 -5.62 -3.74
N SER A 119 16.61 -4.33 -3.49
CA SER A 119 15.75 -3.44 -2.71
C SER A 119 14.59 -2.96 -3.56
N TYR A 120 13.36 -3.29 -3.16
CA TYR A 120 12.17 -2.71 -3.75
C TYR A 120 12.21 -1.17 -3.71
N ALA A 121 12.64 -0.58 -2.59
CA ALA A 121 12.72 0.87 -2.48
C ALA A 121 13.73 1.47 -3.48
N ARG A 122 14.90 0.86 -3.68
CA ARG A 122 15.87 1.36 -4.68
C ARG A 122 15.37 1.22 -6.11
N VAL A 123 14.68 0.13 -6.44
CA VAL A 123 14.02 -0.02 -7.74
C VAL A 123 13.08 1.15 -7.99
N MET A 124 12.21 1.45 -7.02
CA MET A 124 11.21 2.51 -7.15
C MET A 124 11.79 3.93 -7.08
N ASP A 125 12.96 4.13 -6.46
CA ASP A 125 13.66 5.42 -6.44
C ASP A 125 14.51 5.68 -7.70
N ASN A 126 14.75 4.65 -8.52
CA ASN A 126 15.46 4.81 -9.79
C ASN A 126 14.76 5.85 -10.67
N GLN A 127 15.54 6.78 -11.25
CA GLN A 127 14.99 7.91 -11.98
C GLN A 127 14.11 7.50 -13.18
N ALA A 128 14.47 6.43 -13.90
CA ALA A 128 13.69 5.95 -15.04
C ALA A 128 12.37 5.31 -14.57
N VAL A 129 12.42 4.52 -13.51
CA VAL A 129 11.22 3.92 -12.88
C VAL A 129 10.29 5.03 -12.38
N ARG A 130 10.82 6.03 -11.66
CA ARG A 130 10.04 7.17 -11.17
C ARG A 130 9.31 7.89 -12.29
N LYS A 131 9.97 8.13 -13.43
CA LYS A 131 9.34 8.77 -14.59
C LYS A 131 8.18 7.94 -15.16
N GLN A 132 8.31 6.61 -15.17
CA GLN A 132 7.22 5.72 -15.62
C GLN A 132 6.06 5.70 -14.63
N VAL A 133 6.34 5.66 -13.32
CA VAL A 133 5.29 5.77 -12.30
C VAL A 133 4.63 7.15 -12.36
N ASP A 134 5.41 8.22 -12.54
CA ASP A 134 4.91 9.60 -12.62
C ASP A 134 4.01 9.81 -13.85
N SER A 135 4.28 9.16 -14.99
CA SER A 135 3.43 9.29 -16.18
C SER A 135 2.02 8.75 -15.97
N ILE A 136 1.84 7.84 -14.99
CA ILE A 136 0.54 7.28 -14.59
C ILE A 136 -0.02 8.06 -13.38
N ALA A 137 0.78 8.26 -12.34
CA ALA A 137 0.32 8.81 -11.07
C ALA A 137 0.03 10.31 -11.13
N VAL A 138 0.87 11.12 -11.78
CA VAL A 138 0.74 12.59 -11.76
C VAL A 138 -0.56 13.09 -12.40
N PRO A 139 -1.01 12.57 -13.56
CA PRO A 139 -2.32 12.94 -14.11
C PRO A 139 -3.48 12.65 -13.15
N ILE A 140 -3.42 11.51 -12.45
CA ILE A 140 -4.44 11.09 -11.48
C ILE A 140 -4.37 11.99 -10.23
N GLU A 141 -3.18 12.26 -9.69
CA GLU A 141 -2.95 13.17 -8.57
C GLU A 141 -3.46 14.59 -8.86
N ASN A 142 -3.20 15.11 -10.06
CA ASN A 142 -3.65 16.44 -10.47
C ASN A 142 -5.16 16.50 -10.66
N SER A 143 -5.74 15.47 -11.30
CA SER A 143 -7.19 15.34 -11.43
C SER A 143 -7.83 15.30 -10.04
N TYR A 144 -7.30 14.48 -9.15
CA TYR A 144 -7.77 14.37 -7.78
C TYR A 144 -7.65 15.70 -7.02
N ARG A 145 -6.53 16.43 -7.14
CA ARG A 145 -6.34 17.76 -6.52
C ARG A 145 -7.41 18.76 -6.97
N GLY A 146 -7.76 18.77 -8.26
CA GLY A 146 -8.86 19.57 -8.80
C GLY A 146 -10.23 19.14 -8.26
N LEU A 147 -10.43 17.83 -8.09
CA LEU A 147 -11.66 17.22 -7.59
C LEU A 147 -11.80 17.26 -6.06
N MET A 148 -10.76 17.62 -5.29
CA MET A 148 -10.77 17.58 -3.81
C MET A 148 -11.97 18.29 -3.17
N LYS A 149 -12.39 19.42 -3.76
CA LYS A 149 -13.57 20.13 -3.29
C LYS A 149 -14.83 19.30 -3.55
N GLN A 150 -15.00 18.82 -4.77
CA GLN A 150 -16.15 18.00 -5.17
C GLN A 150 -16.22 16.69 -4.39
N LEU A 151 -15.09 16.02 -4.15
CA LEU A 151 -15.03 14.80 -3.35
C LEU A 151 -15.40 15.05 -1.88
N ARG A 152 -14.99 16.18 -1.30
CA ARG A 152 -15.48 16.58 0.04
C ARG A 152 -16.98 16.87 0.02
N ASP A 153 -17.45 17.60 -1.00
CA ASP A 153 -18.87 17.92 -1.15
C ASP A 153 -19.73 16.66 -1.35
N GLN A 154 -19.15 15.59 -1.91
CA GLN A 154 -19.76 14.28 -2.11
C GLN A 154 -19.48 13.29 -0.96
N ASN A 155 -18.76 13.69 0.09
CA ASN A 155 -18.31 12.82 1.18
C ASN A 155 -17.60 11.54 0.70
N ALA A 156 -16.71 11.65 -0.29
CA ALA A 156 -15.93 10.52 -0.75
C ALA A 156 -15.01 10.01 0.36
N LEU A 157 -15.11 8.72 0.67
CA LEU A 157 -14.38 8.07 1.76
C LEU A 157 -13.24 7.16 1.30
N GLY A 158 -13.21 6.76 0.03
CA GLY A 158 -12.24 5.81 -0.47
C GLY A 158 -12.16 5.76 -1.98
N VAL A 159 -11.46 4.75 -2.48
CA VAL A 159 -11.37 4.44 -3.91
C VAL A 159 -11.52 2.94 -4.16
N VAL A 160 -12.04 2.60 -5.33
CA VAL A 160 -11.90 1.28 -5.94
C VAL A 160 -10.96 1.44 -7.14
N VAL A 161 -10.03 0.51 -7.28
CA VAL A 161 -8.96 0.57 -8.28
C VAL A 161 -9.10 -0.58 -9.24
N ALA A 162 -9.15 -0.23 -10.51
CA ALA A 162 -9.03 -1.18 -11.60
C ALA A 162 -7.74 -0.93 -12.38
N VAL A 163 -7.06 -2.02 -12.73
CA VAL A 163 -5.90 -2.01 -13.62
C VAL A 163 -6.22 -2.92 -14.79
N ASN A 164 -6.08 -2.42 -16.01
CA ASN A 164 -6.32 -3.19 -17.24
C ASN A 164 -7.73 -3.84 -17.33
N GLY A 165 -8.74 -3.15 -16.79
CA GLY A 165 -10.13 -3.62 -16.81
C GLY A 165 -10.49 -4.62 -15.71
N GLU A 166 -9.58 -4.89 -14.79
CA GLU A 166 -9.78 -5.80 -13.67
C GLU A 166 -9.72 -5.01 -12.35
N ILE A 167 -10.74 -5.13 -11.51
CA ILE A 167 -10.74 -4.55 -10.16
C ILE A 167 -9.74 -5.33 -9.32
N ILE A 168 -8.77 -4.63 -8.73
CA ILE A 168 -7.70 -5.26 -7.95
C ILE A 168 -7.77 -4.90 -6.46
N TRP A 169 -8.30 -3.72 -6.12
CA TRP A 169 -8.20 -3.20 -4.77
C TRP A 169 -9.27 -2.15 -4.46
N ALA A 170 -9.61 -2.01 -3.18
CA ALA A 170 -10.29 -0.86 -2.63
C ALA A 170 -9.63 -0.45 -1.30
N ASP A 171 -9.45 0.85 -1.09
CA ASP A 171 -9.00 1.41 0.20
C ASP A 171 -10.04 2.48 0.60
N MET A 172 -10.76 2.24 1.71
CA MET A 172 -11.80 3.11 2.26
C MET A 172 -11.41 3.61 3.65
N PHE A 173 -11.73 4.86 3.97
CA PHE A 173 -11.33 5.52 5.22
C PHE A 173 -12.53 6.05 6.01
N ALA A 174 -12.35 6.25 7.32
CA ALA A 174 -13.37 6.87 8.18
C ALA A 174 -13.76 8.31 7.79
N SER A 175 -12.93 9.00 6.99
CA SER A 175 -13.19 10.39 6.61
C SER A 175 -12.47 10.75 5.31
N THR A 176 -13.02 11.73 4.59
CA THR A 176 -12.36 12.32 3.43
C THR A 176 -10.98 12.88 3.81
N ASP A 177 -10.79 13.46 5.00
CA ASP A 177 -9.49 13.98 5.44
C ASP A 177 -8.40 12.90 5.54
N LEU A 178 -8.76 11.69 5.98
CA LEU A 178 -7.83 10.56 5.99
C LEU A 178 -7.49 10.14 4.56
N LEU A 179 -8.50 9.95 3.70
CA LEU A 179 -8.28 9.67 2.29
C LEU A 179 -7.33 10.69 1.65
N GLN A 180 -7.55 11.99 1.90
CA GLN A 180 -6.70 13.07 1.38
C GLN A 180 -5.24 12.97 1.86
N LYS A 181 -5.00 12.53 3.09
CA LYS A 181 -3.65 12.34 3.63
C LYS A 181 -2.94 11.12 3.04
N TYR A 182 -3.66 10.03 2.78
CA TYR A 182 -3.09 8.80 2.23
C TYR A 182 -3.07 8.77 0.69
N TRP A 183 -3.87 9.59 0.03
CA TRP A 183 -3.99 9.57 -1.43
C TRP A 183 -2.65 9.68 -2.17
N PRO A 184 -1.72 10.60 -1.82
CA PRO A 184 -0.45 10.73 -2.55
C PRO A 184 0.42 9.47 -2.55
N LYS A 185 0.33 8.62 -1.51
CA LYS A 185 1.08 7.35 -1.47
C LYS A 185 0.30 6.21 -2.13
N LEU A 186 -1.04 6.19 -1.99
CA LEU A 186 -1.91 5.17 -2.58
C LEU A 186 -1.88 5.22 -4.10
N VAL A 187 -2.09 6.40 -4.70
CA VAL A 187 -2.07 6.57 -6.16
C VAL A 187 -0.75 6.09 -6.80
N ARG A 188 0.37 6.34 -6.12
CA ARG A 188 1.70 5.87 -6.56
C ARG A 188 1.86 4.37 -6.40
N SER A 189 1.32 3.78 -5.33
CA SER A 189 1.23 2.33 -5.15
C SER A 189 0.45 1.67 -6.29
N TYR A 190 -0.72 2.19 -6.66
CA TYR A 190 -1.52 1.64 -7.76
C TYR A 190 -0.89 1.88 -9.14
N ALA A 191 -0.30 3.06 -9.37
CA ALA A 191 0.44 3.35 -10.60
C ALA A 191 1.62 2.38 -10.80
N SER A 192 2.25 1.96 -9.70
CA SER A 192 3.32 0.97 -9.72
C SER A 192 2.83 -0.41 -10.16
N GLU A 193 1.61 -0.80 -9.78
CA GLU A 193 0.96 -2.02 -10.28
C GLU A 193 0.68 -1.93 -11.78
N ALA A 194 0.10 -0.81 -12.21
CA ALA A 194 -0.30 -0.59 -13.60
C ALA A 194 0.88 -0.57 -14.57
N MET A 195 2.06 -0.18 -14.11
CA MET A 195 3.30 -0.25 -14.89
C MET A 195 3.76 -1.69 -15.15
N VAL A 196 3.51 -2.61 -14.22
CA VAL A 196 4.03 -3.99 -14.28
C VAL A 196 3.05 -4.98 -14.92
N THR A 197 1.75 -4.65 -14.97
CA THR A 197 0.72 -5.49 -15.61
C THR A 197 0.46 -5.08 -17.07
N ARG A 198 0.43 -6.06 -17.98
CA ARG A 198 0.18 -5.82 -19.43
C ARG A 198 -1.28 -5.43 -19.72
N ALA A 199 -1.46 -4.44 -20.58
CA ALA A 199 -2.76 -3.86 -20.91
C ALA A 199 -3.78 -4.82 -21.54
N LYS A 200 -5.00 -4.78 -21.03
CA LYS A 200 -6.25 -5.10 -21.73
C LYS A 200 -7.15 -3.86 -21.65
N SER A 201 -7.81 -3.51 -22.77
CA SER A 201 -8.50 -2.22 -22.95
C SER A 201 -10.00 -2.30 -22.67
N LYS A 202 -10.42 -2.86 -21.54
CA LYS A 202 -11.83 -2.84 -21.17
C LYS A 202 -12.04 -1.87 -20.02
N ASP A 203 -12.95 -0.92 -20.19
CA ASP A 203 -13.38 -0.04 -19.10
C ASP A 203 -14.13 -0.85 -18.04
N VAL A 204 -13.96 -0.47 -16.77
CA VAL A 204 -14.71 -1.05 -15.65
C VAL A 204 -15.94 -0.19 -15.40
N GLU A 205 -17.12 -0.81 -15.42
CA GLU A 205 -18.38 -0.16 -15.07
C GLU A 205 -18.45 0.14 -13.56
N GLU A 206 -18.96 1.31 -13.18
CA GLU A 206 -19.16 1.70 -11.76
C GLU A 206 -19.99 0.67 -10.98
N ARG A 207 -20.96 0.02 -11.62
CA ARG A 207 -21.77 -1.06 -11.02
C ARG A 207 -20.93 -2.23 -10.55
N LEU A 208 -19.85 -2.57 -11.27
CA LEU A 208 -18.93 -3.63 -10.84
C LEU A 208 -18.10 -3.21 -9.64
N ALA A 209 -17.67 -1.93 -9.59
CA ALA A 209 -16.99 -1.39 -8.43
C ALA A 209 -17.91 -1.38 -7.19
N GLN A 210 -19.17 -0.99 -7.35
CA GLN A 210 -20.15 -1.02 -6.26
C GLN A 210 -20.41 -2.46 -5.78
N ALA A 211 -20.62 -3.40 -6.70
CA ALA A 211 -20.80 -4.81 -6.36
C ALA A 211 -19.57 -5.39 -5.63
N PHE A 212 -18.36 -5.00 -6.05
CA PHE A 212 -17.13 -5.37 -5.35
C PHE A 212 -17.10 -4.80 -3.93
N LEU A 213 -17.55 -3.58 -3.68
CA LEU A 213 -17.62 -3.04 -2.31
C LEU A 213 -18.69 -3.76 -1.47
N ASP A 214 -19.88 -3.95 -2.03
CA ASP A 214 -21.05 -4.50 -1.31
C ASP A 214 -20.86 -5.97 -0.89
N ASN A 215 -20.09 -6.75 -1.66
CA ASN A 215 -19.85 -8.16 -1.36
C ASN A 215 -18.88 -8.37 -0.18
N MET A 216 -19.35 -8.25 1.06
CA MET A 216 -18.53 -8.54 2.25
C MET A 216 -18.82 -9.92 2.86
N GLU A 217 -19.47 -10.82 2.11
CA GLU A 217 -19.83 -12.15 2.60
C GLU A 217 -18.58 -13.05 2.70
N GLY A 218 -18.03 -13.13 3.91
CA GLY A 218 -16.86 -13.95 4.21
C GLY A 218 -17.18 -15.42 4.43
N LYS A 219 -16.34 -16.31 3.90
CA LYS A 219 -16.29 -17.74 4.25
C LYS A 219 -15.51 -18.02 5.54
N ARG A 220 -14.61 -17.09 5.91
CA ARG A 220 -13.80 -17.16 7.14
C ARG A 220 -13.45 -15.76 7.62
N GLU A 221 -13.53 -15.57 8.93
CA GLU A 221 -13.10 -14.34 9.61
C GLU A 221 -12.07 -14.62 10.70
N VAL A 222 -11.09 -13.74 10.86
CA VAL A 222 -10.12 -13.74 11.96
C VAL A 222 -10.11 -12.36 12.58
N VAL A 223 -10.28 -12.30 13.89
CA VAL A 223 -10.29 -11.05 14.65
C VAL A 223 -9.11 -11.02 15.61
N GLU A 224 -8.30 -9.97 15.53
CA GLU A 224 -7.26 -9.63 16.50
C GLU A 224 -7.64 -8.30 17.16
N SER A 225 -7.48 -8.16 18.47
CA SER A 225 -7.87 -6.93 19.18
C SER A 225 -6.81 -6.52 20.18
N GLU A 226 -6.52 -5.22 20.19
CA GLU A 226 -5.80 -4.55 21.27
C GLU A 226 -6.85 -3.81 22.11
N PRO A 227 -7.20 -4.31 23.32
CA PRO A 227 -8.31 -3.78 24.10
C PRO A 227 -8.22 -2.26 24.31
N GLY A 228 -9.31 -1.56 24.00
CA GLY A 228 -9.40 -0.11 24.15
C GLY A 228 -8.62 0.71 23.11
N LEU A 229 -7.97 0.07 22.14
CA LEU A 229 -7.21 0.76 21.09
C LEU A 229 -7.76 0.49 19.68
N TYR A 230 -7.72 -0.76 19.23
CA TYR A 230 -8.24 -1.15 17.91
C TYR A 230 -8.64 -2.62 17.84
N ARG A 231 -9.49 -2.93 16.86
CA ARG A 231 -9.77 -4.29 16.39
C ARG A 231 -9.36 -4.39 14.93
N HIS A 232 -8.68 -5.47 14.57
CA HIS A 232 -8.32 -5.79 13.21
C HIS A 232 -9.06 -7.06 12.78
N THR A 233 -9.91 -6.95 11.77
CA THR A 233 -10.69 -8.07 11.22
C THR A 233 -10.14 -8.44 9.85
N GLU A 234 -9.87 -9.73 9.63
CA GLU A 234 -9.51 -10.28 8.32
C GLU A 234 -10.65 -11.16 7.82
N ILE A 235 -11.22 -10.80 6.68
CA ILE A 235 -12.34 -11.49 6.05
C ILE A 235 -11.83 -12.15 4.78
N THR A 236 -12.05 -13.46 4.63
CA THR A 236 -11.73 -14.20 3.40
C THR A 236 -13.05 -14.59 2.74
N GLY A 237 -13.34 -13.97 1.60
CA GLY A 237 -14.49 -14.23 0.73
C GLY A 237 -14.22 -15.34 -0.28
N GLU A 238 -15.04 -15.39 -1.33
CA GLU A 238 -14.85 -16.31 -2.45
C GLU A 238 -13.74 -15.86 -3.40
N ASP A 239 -13.76 -14.58 -3.75
CA ASP A 239 -12.95 -13.92 -4.76
C ASP A 239 -12.28 -12.64 -4.20
N PHE A 240 -12.21 -12.52 -2.87
CA PHE A 240 -11.62 -11.38 -2.20
C PHE A 240 -11.06 -11.70 -0.82
N LYS A 241 -10.16 -10.83 -0.35
CA LYS A 241 -9.82 -10.68 1.07
C LYS A 241 -10.01 -9.23 1.50
N ALA A 242 -10.64 -9.02 2.66
CA ALA A 242 -10.82 -7.70 3.25
C ALA A 242 -10.16 -7.62 4.63
N PHE A 243 -9.71 -6.41 4.98
CA PHE A 243 -8.99 -6.09 6.20
C PHE A 243 -9.60 -4.81 6.76
N GLU A 244 -10.17 -4.90 7.95
CA GLU A 244 -10.83 -3.78 8.62
C GLU A 244 -10.05 -3.41 9.88
N LEU A 245 -9.70 -2.13 10.01
CA LEU A 245 -9.14 -1.57 11.24
C LEU A 245 -10.22 -0.73 11.94
N THR A 246 -10.92 -1.30 12.91
CA THR A 246 -11.86 -0.57 13.76
C THR A 246 -11.13 0.13 14.90
N SER A 247 -11.41 1.41 15.15
CA SER A 247 -10.93 2.07 16.37
C SER A 247 -11.77 1.67 17.59
N LEU A 248 -11.10 1.37 18.70
CA LEU A 248 -11.73 1.10 20.00
C LEU A 248 -11.45 2.21 21.03
N LEU A 249 -10.88 3.34 20.57
CA LEU A 249 -10.72 4.52 21.42
C LEU A 249 -12.10 5.05 21.86
N PRO A 250 -12.15 5.86 22.93
CA PRO A 250 -13.40 6.43 23.39
C PRO A 250 -14.13 7.19 22.27
N LYS A 251 -15.39 6.81 22.02
CA LYS A 251 -16.29 7.41 21.01
C LYS A 251 -15.94 7.12 19.54
N THR A 252 -15.07 6.15 19.24
CA THR A 252 -14.58 5.92 17.87
C THR A 252 -14.87 4.53 17.28
N GLY A 253 -15.95 3.84 17.69
CA GLY A 253 -16.31 2.47 17.27
C GLY A 253 -16.66 2.25 15.78
N PHE A 254 -16.01 2.97 14.87
CA PHE A 254 -16.09 2.91 13.41
C PHE A 254 -14.76 2.44 12.82
N ASP A 255 -14.80 2.01 11.57
CA ASP A 255 -13.62 1.57 10.83
C ASP A 255 -12.80 2.77 10.36
N LEU A 256 -11.52 2.80 10.77
CA LEU A 256 -10.54 3.80 10.35
C LEU A 256 -10.12 3.60 8.90
N HIS A 257 -9.96 2.34 8.53
CA HIS A 257 -9.56 1.91 7.21
C HIS A 257 -10.14 0.52 6.91
N VAL A 258 -10.61 0.34 5.68
CA VAL A 258 -10.98 -0.95 5.10
C VAL A 258 -10.21 -1.12 3.80
N ALA A 259 -9.32 -2.10 3.78
CA ALA A 259 -8.62 -2.52 2.56
C ALA A 259 -9.27 -3.80 2.03
N LYS A 260 -9.58 -3.86 0.74
CA LYS A 260 -10.15 -5.04 0.10
C LYS A 260 -9.40 -5.35 -1.18
N MET A 261 -8.89 -6.57 -1.31
CA MET A 261 -8.19 -7.03 -2.50
C MET A 261 -9.01 -8.11 -3.21
N ALA A 262 -9.03 -8.07 -4.54
CA ALA A 262 -9.58 -9.17 -5.35
C ALA A 262 -8.57 -10.33 -5.41
N GLU A 263 -9.07 -11.57 -5.47
CA GLU A 263 -8.27 -12.81 -5.61
C GLU A 263 -8.53 -13.55 -6.92
#